data_AF-A0A1F6NGB2-F1
#
_entry.id   AF-A0A1F6NGB2-F1
#
_cell.length_a   1.000
_cell.length_b   1.000
_cell.length_c   1.000
_cell.angle_alpha   90.00
_cell.angle_beta   90.00
_cell.angle_gamma   90.00
#
_symmetry.space_group_name_H-M   'P 1'
#
loop_
_entity.id
_entity.type
_entity.pdbx_description
1 polymer ?
#
loop_
_entity_poly.entity_id
_entity_poly.type
_entity_poly.pdbx_seq_one_letter_code
_entity_poly.pdbx_strand_id
1 'polypeptide(L)'
;MKQWQIKIWNEGKYIDFWAVNHILGGAILAYIFIHLDISFLAGLAISSATMIVWELYEIKLKIQEAVSNRVTDIITGLLGFIGYYYLNETITIAFISFLIFILLPFILLDIWGFLAYKAENKNR
;
A
#
# COMPACT_ATOMS: atom_id res chain seq x y z
N MET A 1 -9.86 23.27 -0.10
CA MET A 1 -9.48 22.19 0.85
C MET A 1 -8.58 22.80 1.90
N LYS A 2 -8.73 22.44 3.18
CA LYS A 2 -7.85 22.97 4.24
C LYS A 2 -6.44 22.45 3.99
N GLN A 3 -5.44 23.32 4.05
CA GLN A 3 -4.03 23.05 3.72
C GLN A 3 -3.44 21.81 4.44
N TRP A 4 -3.97 21.46 5.61
CA TRP A 4 -3.60 20.28 6.40
C TRP A 4 -3.94 18.94 5.75
N GLN A 5 -5.03 18.84 4.99
CA GLN A 5 -5.45 17.58 4.36
C GLN A 5 -4.54 17.15 3.21
N ILE A 6 -3.77 18.09 2.66
CA ILE A 6 -2.80 17.82 1.61
C ILE A 6 -1.48 17.40 2.25
N LYS A 7 -1.06 18.11 3.31
CA LYS A 7 0.22 17.88 4.00
C LYS A 7 0.40 16.48 4.60
N ILE A 8 -0.67 15.75 4.91
CA ILE A 8 -0.56 14.38 5.43
C ILE A 8 -0.01 13.40 4.38
N TRP A 9 -0.18 13.73 3.10
CA TRP A 9 0.32 12.95 1.95
C TRP A 9 1.72 13.38 1.53
N ASN A 10 2.30 14.36 2.23
CA ASN A 10 3.63 14.84 1.89
C ASN A 10 4.64 13.83 2.38
N GLU A 11 5.62 13.61 1.52
CA GLU A 11 6.68 12.63 1.67
C GLU A 11 7.39 12.82 3.02
N GLY A 12 7.25 11.81 3.88
CA GLY A 12 7.94 11.74 5.14
C GLY A 12 9.39 11.30 4.93
N LYS A 13 10.26 11.56 5.91
CA LYS A 13 11.62 10.99 5.87
C LYS A 13 11.59 9.46 6.04
N TYR A 14 10.66 8.94 6.83
CA TYR A 14 10.61 7.53 7.21
C TYR A 14 9.24 6.89 7.03
N ILE A 15 8.17 7.58 7.45
CA ILE A 15 6.78 7.14 7.33
C ILE A 15 5.97 8.36 6.94
N ASP A 16 5.06 8.17 6.00
CA ASP A 16 3.95 9.06 5.72
C ASP A 16 2.64 8.28 5.63
N PHE A 17 1.59 8.92 5.11
CA PHE A 17 0.28 8.31 5.03
C PHE A 17 0.16 7.24 3.92
N TRP A 18 1.07 7.21 2.94
CA TRP A 18 1.12 6.17 1.92
C TRP A 18 1.45 4.80 2.50
N ALA A 19 2.17 4.75 3.63
CA ALA A 19 2.40 3.51 4.37
C ALA A 19 1.09 2.74 4.69
N VAL A 20 -0.03 3.45 4.89
CA VAL A 20 -1.35 2.82 5.09
C VAL A 20 -1.81 2.14 3.80
N ASN A 21 -1.64 2.79 2.65
CA ASN A 21 -1.96 2.21 1.34
C ASN A 21 -1.08 0.99 1.06
N HIS A 22 0.21 1.03 1.40
CA HIS A 22 1.11 -0.11 1.25
C HIS A 22 0.66 -1.30 2.11
N ILE A 23 0.33 -1.09 3.40
CA ILE A 23 -0.22 -2.15 4.27
C ILE A 23 -1.47 -2.77 3.65
N LEU A 24 -2.42 -1.94 3.20
CA LEU A 24 -3.66 -2.43 2.61
C LEU A 24 -3.41 -3.15 1.27
N GLY A 25 -2.50 -2.65 0.43
CA GLY A 25 -2.09 -3.30 -0.82
C GLY A 25 -1.45 -4.66 -0.58
N GLY A 26 -0.60 -4.77 0.44
CA GLY A 26 -0.05 -6.04 0.89
C GLY A 26 -1.13 -7.03 1.33
N ALA A 27 -2.11 -6.56 2.11
CA ALA A 27 -3.24 -7.38 2.54
C ALA A 27 -4.10 -7.86 1.35
N ILE A 28 -4.29 -7.01 0.33
CA ILE A 28 -4.98 -7.36 -0.92
C ILE A 28 -4.23 -8.46 -1.67
N LEU A 29 -2.90 -8.34 -1.80
CA LEU A 29 -2.09 -9.38 -2.44
C LEU A 29 -2.18 -10.71 -1.68
N ALA A 30 -2.14 -10.68 -0.35
CA ALA A 30 -2.31 -11.87 0.47
C ALA A 30 -3.69 -12.53 0.25
N TYR A 31 -4.77 -11.74 0.26
CA TYR A 31 -6.11 -12.23 -0.04
C TYR A 31 -6.15 -12.93 -1.41
N ILE A 32 -5.64 -12.29 -2.45
CA ILE A 32 -5.61 -12.84 -3.81
C ILE A 32 -4.84 -14.16 -3.83
N PHE A 33 -3.64 -14.21 -3.25
CA PHE A 33 -2.78 -15.39 -3.30
C PHE A 33 -3.35 -16.57 -2.51
N ILE A 34 -4.01 -16.31 -1.38
CA ILE A 34 -4.74 -17.34 -0.63
C ILE A 34 -5.85 -17.95 -1.51
N HIS A 35 -6.61 -17.13 -2.24
CA HIS A 35 -7.72 -17.61 -3.07
C HIS A 35 -7.28 -18.25 -4.39
N LEU A 36 -6.01 -18.05 -4.78
CA LEU A 36 -5.38 -18.72 -5.92
C LEU A 36 -4.55 -19.94 -5.50
N ASP A 37 -4.62 -20.36 -4.23
CA ASP A 37 -3.85 -21.46 -3.66
C ASP A 37 -2.33 -21.31 -3.86
N ILE A 38 -1.83 -20.08 -3.88
CA ILE A 38 -0.40 -19.78 -3.97
C ILE A 38 0.22 -19.93 -2.58
N SER A 39 1.25 -20.78 -2.47
CA SER A 39 1.96 -21.00 -1.20
C SER A 39 2.48 -19.69 -0.59
N PHE A 40 2.54 -19.61 0.74
CA PHE A 40 3.04 -18.45 1.48
C PHE A 40 4.37 -17.93 0.93
N LEU A 41 5.37 -18.80 0.74
CA LEU A 41 6.71 -18.38 0.29
C LEU A 41 6.68 -17.83 -1.14
N ALA A 42 5.92 -18.46 -2.04
CA ALA A 42 5.75 -17.96 -3.41
C ALA A 42 5.02 -16.61 -3.40
N GLY A 43 3.94 -16.48 -2.62
CA GLY A 43 3.19 -15.25 -2.48
C GLY A 43 4.01 -14.11 -1.88
N LEU A 44 4.82 -14.40 -0.86
CA LEU A 44 5.72 -13.42 -0.23
C LEU A 44 6.80 -12.94 -1.22
N ALA A 45 7.36 -13.84 -2.01
CA ALA A 45 8.34 -13.49 -3.04
C ALA A 45 7.73 -12.62 -4.14
N ILE A 46 6.54 -12.98 -4.64
CA ILE A 46 5.81 -12.20 -5.65
C ILE A 46 5.38 -10.84 -5.09
N SER A 47 4.90 -10.79 -3.85
CA SER A 47 4.51 -9.54 -3.18
C SER A 47 5.72 -8.62 -3.01
N SER A 48 6.86 -9.17 -2.58
CA SER A 48 8.12 -8.43 -2.49
C SER A 48 8.55 -7.85 -3.84
N ALA A 49 8.52 -8.66 -4.90
CA ALA A 49 8.81 -8.20 -6.25
C ALA A 49 7.84 -7.10 -6.71
N THR A 50 6.55 -7.24 -6.40
CA THR A 50 5.51 -6.26 -6.75
C THR A 50 5.77 -4.91 -6.07
N MET A 51 6.08 -4.90 -4.77
CA MET A 51 6.40 -3.67 -4.02
C MET A 51 7.67 -3.00 -4.56
N ILE A 52 8.73 -3.78 -4.83
CA ILE A 52 9.96 -3.25 -5.42
C ILE A 52 9.69 -2.63 -6.80
N VAL A 53 8.90 -3.30 -7.65
CA VAL A 53 8.54 -2.79 -8.97
C VAL A 53 7.74 -1.49 -8.87
N TRP A 54 6.86 -1.37 -7.88
CA TRP A 54 6.13 -0.13 -7.62
C TRP A 54 7.07 1.04 -7.29
N GLU A 55 7.99 0.86 -6.34
CA GLU A 55 8.99 1.88 -5.99
C GLU A 55 9.86 2.28 -7.19
N LEU A 56 10.27 1.29 -8.00
CA LEU A 56 11.03 1.56 -9.24
C LEU A 56 10.20 2.35 -10.26
N TYR A 57 8.89 2.11 -10.31
CA TYR A 57 7.97 2.86 -11.16
C TYR A 57 7.84 4.32 -10.71
N GLU A 58 7.78 4.58 -9.40
CA GLU A 58 7.75 5.95 -8.86
C GLU A 58 9.05 6.72 -9.11
N ILE A 59 10.20 6.06 -8.99
CA ILE A 59 11.50 6.63 -9.38
C ILE A 59 11.47 7.04 -10.86
N LYS A 60 10.91 6.19 -11.73
CA LYS A 60 10.73 6.51 -13.16
C LYS A 60 9.81 7.72 -13.37
N LEU A 61 8.79 7.89 -12.54
CA LEU A 61 7.90 9.06 -12.55
C LEU A 61 8.51 10.31 -11.90
N LYS A 62 9.73 10.21 -11.35
CA LYS A 62 10.43 11.29 -10.64
C LYS A 62 9.67 11.83 -9.43
N ILE A 63 8.92 10.94 -8.75
CA ILE A 63 8.36 11.24 -7.43
C ILE A 63 9.52 11.33 -6.44
N GLN A 64 9.59 12.40 -5.65
CA GLN A 64 10.82 12.82 -4.96
C GLN A 64 10.98 12.25 -3.55
N GLU A 65 10.57 11.00 -3.30
CA GLU A 65 10.67 10.44 -1.96
C GLU A 65 12.11 10.19 -1.49
N ALA A 66 12.31 10.36 -0.18
CA ALA A 66 13.53 9.92 0.48
C ALA A 66 13.69 8.39 0.32
N VAL A 67 14.91 7.93 0.05
CA VAL A 67 15.22 6.48 -0.07
C VAL A 67 14.76 5.69 1.15
N SER A 68 14.82 6.29 2.34
CA SER A 68 14.33 5.68 3.57
C SER A 68 12.82 5.49 3.60
N ASN A 69 12.03 6.35 2.93
CA ASN A 69 10.58 6.18 2.82
C ASN A 69 10.25 4.96 1.95
N ARG A 70 10.85 4.90 0.76
CA ARG A 70 10.71 3.77 -0.18
C ARG A 70 10.96 2.40 0.45
N VAL A 71 12.00 2.32 1.29
CA VAL A 71 12.31 1.10 2.04
C VAL A 71 11.20 0.79 3.05
N THR A 72 10.70 1.80 3.77
CA THR A 72 9.56 1.64 4.68
C THR A 72 8.29 1.24 3.94
N ASP A 73 8.03 1.76 2.74
CA ASP A 73 6.86 1.43 1.93
C ASP A 73 6.86 -0.04 1.51
N ILE A 74 8.02 -0.57 1.09
CA ILE A 74 8.20 -2.01 0.86
C ILE A 74 7.95 -2.80 2.15
N ILE A 75 8.57 -2.40 3.27
CA ILE A 75 8.44 -3.12 4.56
C ILE A 75 6.99 -3.14 5.02
N THR A 76 6.30 -2.00 4.97
CA THR A 76 4.91 -1.86 5.42
C THR A 76 3.96 -2.64 4.51
N GLY A 77 4.22 -2.69 3.20
CA GLY A 77 3.53 -3.58 2.28
C GLY A 77 3.70 -5.07 2.63
N LEU A 78 4.91 -5.50 2.95
CA LEU A 78 5.16 -6.88 3.38
C LEU A 78 4.54 -7.19 4.74
N LEU A 79 4.53 -6.26 5.68
CA LEU A 79 3.82 -6.41 6.95
C LEU A 79 2.31 -6.57 6.74
N GLY A 80 1.73 -5.82 5.81
CA GLY A 80 0.32 -5.98 5.41
C GLY A 80 0.03 -7.37 4.84
N PHE A 81 0.90 -7.85 3.95
CA PHE A 81 0.80 -9.20 3.38
C PHE A 81 0.86 -10.28 4.47
N ILE A 82 1.92 -10.26 5.29
CA ILE A 82 2.15 -11.24 6.36
C ILE A 82 1.01 -11.19 7.37
N GLY A 83 0.61 -10.00 7.79
CA GLY A 83 -0.44 -9.78 8.77
C GLY A 83 -1.79 -10.33 8.29
N TYR A 84 -2.17 -10.04 7.04
CA TYR A 84 -3.42 -10.57 6.49
C TYR A 84 -3.38 -12.09 6.33
N TYR A 85 -2.26 -12.64 5.87
CA TYR A 85 -2.10 -14.07 5.67
C TYR A 85 -2.35 -14.85 6.96
N TYR A 86 -1.64 -14.50 8.04
CA TYR A 86 -1.82 -15.15 9.35
C TYR A 86 -3.18 -14.85 10.00
N LEU A 87 -3.72 -13.64 9.79
CA LEU A 87 -5.06 -13.32 10.27
C LEU A 87 -6.11 -14.22 9.64
N ASN A 88 -6.01 -14.49 8.32
CA ASN A 88 -6.95 -15.36 7.62
C ASN A 88 -6.82 -16.83 8.03
N GLU A 89 -5.62 -17.30 8.40
CA GLU A 89 -5.43 -18.63 9.00
C GLU A 89 -6.12 -18.75 10.37
N THR A 90 -6.21 -17.65 11.12
CA THR A 90 -6.82 -17.63 12.46
C THR A 90 -8.33 -17.42 12.41
N ILE A 91 -8.77 -16.50 11.54
CA ILE A 91 -10.17 -16.10 11.38
C ILE A 91 -10.42 -15.99 9.88
N THR A 92 -11.25 -16.89 9.33
CA THR A 92 -11.66 -16.79 7.94
C THR A 92 -12.42 -15.48 7.73
N ILE A 93 -11.84 -14.57 6.95
CA ILE A 93 -12.45 -13.27 6.66
C ILE A 93 -13.44 -13.48 5.52
N ALA A 94 -14.73 -13.23 5.80
CA ALA A 94 -15.75 -13.26 4.75
C ALA A 94 -15.42 -12.26 3.64
N PHE A 95 -15.71 -12.62 2.39
CA PHE A 95 -15.44 -11.75 1.23
C PHE A 95 -16.01 -10.33 1.40
N ILE A 96 -17.23 -10.20 1.93
CA ILE A 96 -17.86 -8.89 2.19
C ILE A 96 -17.04 -8.08 3.20
N SER A 97 -16.50 -8.70 4.24
CA SER A 97 -15.63 -8.02 5.21
C SER A 97 -14.32 -7.58 4.57
N PHE A 98 -13.71 -8.40 3.71
CA PHE A 98 -12.53 -8.01 2.93
C PHE A 98 -12.83 -6.78 2.04
N LEU A 99 -13.96 -6.79 1.33
CA LEU A 99 -14.37 -5.67 0.49
C LEU A 99 -14.53 -4.37 1.28
N ILE A 100 -15.21 -4.42 2.43
CA ILE A 100 -15.55 -3.23 3.22
C ILE A 100 -14.35 -2.68 3.99
N PHE A 101 -13.54 -3.55 4.59
CA PHE A 101 -12.50 -3.11 5.53
C PHE A 101 -11.10 -3.00 4.91
N ILE A 102 -10.88 -3.56 3.72
CA ILE A 102 -9.57 -3.56 3.08
C ILE A 102 -9.65 -2.92 1.70
N LEU A 103 -10.42 -3.51 0.79
CA LEU A 103 -10.40 -3.06 -0.61
C LEU A 103 -10.99 -1.66 -0.77
N LEU A 104 -12.14 -1.38 -0.15
CA LEU A 104 -12.78 -0.08 -0.23
C LEU A 104 -11.90 1.04 0.38
N PRO A 105 -11.35 0.91 1.60
CA PRO A 105 -10.41 1.89 2.14
C PRO A 105 -9.18 2.08 1.27
N PHE A 106 -8.60 1.01 0.72
CA PHE A 106 -7.46 1.09 -0.19
C PHE A 106 -7.76 2.00 -1.39
N ILE A 107 -8.86 1.73 -2.09
CA ILE A 107 -9.27 2.51 -3.27
C ILE A 107 -9.53 3.98 -2.90
N LEU A 108 -10.23 4.23 -1.78
CA LEU A 108 -10.53 5.59 -1.34
C LEU A 108 -9.27 6.38 -0.98
N LEU A 109 -8.31 5.73 -0.32
CA LEU A 109 -7.04 6.33 0.04
C LEU A 109 -6.16 6.59 -1.18
N ASP A 110 -6.07 5.65 -2.13
CA ASP A 110 -5.32 5.84 -3.39
C ASP A 110 -5.87 7.01 -4.20
N ILE A 111 -7.20 7.10 -4.34
CA ILE A 111 -7.85 8.23 -5.03
C ILE A 111 -7.53 9.53 -4.30
N TRP A 112 -7.61 9.56 -2.97
CA TRP A 112 -7.32 10.77 -2.20
C TRP A 112 -5.86 11.20 -2.32
N GLY A 113 -4.91 10.28 -2.16
CA GLY A 113 -3.48 10.54 -2.31
C GLY A 113 -3.14 11.03 -3.72
N PHE A 114 -3.70 10.41 -4.76
CA PHE A 114 -3.53 10.87 -6.13
C PHE A 114 -4.08 12.29 -6.37
N LEU A 115 -5.27 12.60 -5.84
CA LEU A 115 -5.84 13.94 -5.93
C LEU A 115 -5.01 14.98 -5.17
N ALA A 116 -4.44 14.61 -4.02
CA ALA A 116 -3.52 15.46 -3.26
C ALA A 116 -2.24 15.74 -4.06
N TYR A 117 -1.59 14.71 -4.59
CA TYR A 117 -0.40 14.82 -5.46
C TYR A 117 -0.67 15.75 -6.66
N LYS A 118 -1.81 15.59 -7.34
CA LYS A 118 -2.19 16.44 -8.48
C LYS A 118 -2.42 17.89 -8.06
N ALA A 119 -3.02 18.13 -6.88
CA ALA A 119 -3.25 19.46 -6.37
C ALA A 119 -1.95 20.18 -6.00
N GLU A 120 -0.96 19.48 -5.45
CA GLU A 120 0.36 20.06 -5.15
C GLU A 120 1.14 20.42 -6.41
N ASN A 121 1.18 19.52 -7.40
CA ASN A 121 1.93 19.74 -8.63
C ASN A 121 1.30 20.77 -9.56
N LYS A 122 -0.01 21.04 -9.46
CA LYS A 122 -0.64 22.15 -10.20
C LYS A 122 -0.21 23.53 -9.68
N ASN A 123 0.27 23.60 -8.43
CA ASN A 123 0.66 24.84 -7.76
C ASN A 123 2.19 25.07 -7.75
N ARG A 124 2.97 24.21 -8.42
CA ARG A 124 4.41 24.37 -8.67
C ARG A 124 4.63 24.84 -10.11
#